data_AF-A0A7X6PSK4-F1
#
_entry.id   AF-A0A7X6PSK4-F1
#
_cell.length_a   1.000
_cell.length_b   1.000
_cell.length_c   1.000
_cell.angle_alpha   90.00
_cell.angle_beta   90.00
_cell.angle_gamma   90.00
#
_symmetry.space_group_name_H-M   'P 1'
#
loop_
_entity.id
_entity.type
_entity.pdbx_description
1 polymer ?
#
loop_
_entity_poly.entity_id
_entity_poly.type
_entity_poly.pdbx_seq_one_letter_code
_entity_poly.pdbx_strand_id
1 'polypeptide(L)'
;TIGNFFIEFIHVNHSIADAVSIAITSPVGTVFVTGDFKIDYTPTTVEPMDLGKIAEIGNKGVLALLSDSTNAERPGHSLSEREVGKAFKEIFSEATGRIIVAMFSSNIFRLQQVISTAEAHGRKVLILGRSLLNVFAASNSLGYLTYDPSTIIDIKNIDKFPMQEIVIIATGSQGEPMSALSRLAFSEHRSTEIMEGDTVILSSSMIPGNQEAIYRVVNELFMKGAQVIYESILDVHASGHACQDELKQIITLTRPNHFIPAHGEFRMLYRHAELASLMGIPNDRITLLANGDIIEFTEDGAMNFAGYTEGAGILIDGSGMGDVDAFVLRDRLQLAEDGIVSVMVLIDAQANRLYGDPVIQARGFIFESEMNHIIDICQNRVKEIADELQSKNKPLDRAMTSKDVSDKIQRTLYGYSKRRPFVMVSVMTV
;
A
#
# COMPACT_ATOMS: atom_id res chain seq x y z
N THR A 1 -8.15 -24.67 23.00
CA THR A 1 -9.21 -25.43 22.32
C THR A 1 -10.43 -24.56 22.12
N ILE A 2 -11.00 -24.56 20.91
CA ILE A 2 -12.24 -23.87 20.55
C ILE A 2 -13.14 -24.90 19.84
N GLY A 3 -14.19 -25.37 20.51
CA GLY A 3 -15.00 -26.48 19.99
C GLY A 3 -14.15 -27.71 19.68
N ASN A 4 -14.25 -28.22 18.44
CA ASN A 4 -13.48 -29.37 17.95
C ASN A 4 -12.05 -29.01 17.49
N PHE A 5 -11.62 -27.76 17.63
CA PHE A 5 -10.32 -27.29 17.19
C PHE A 5 -9.34 -27.15 18.36
N PHE A 6 -8.19 -27.79 18.24
CA PHE A 6 -7.04 -27.50 19.07
C PHE A 6 -6.11 -26.55 18.32
N ILE A 7 -5.77 -25.42 18.94
CA ILE A 7 -4.98 -24.35 18.32
C ILE A 7 -3.69 -24.22 19.10
N GLU A 8 -2.58 -24.36 18.41
CA GLU A 8 -1.23 -24.18 18.94
C GLU A 8 -0.55 -23.01 18.21
N PHE A 9 0.09 -22.12 18.96
CA PHE A 9 0.83 -20.98 18.44
C PHE A 9 2.33 -21.27 18.51
N ILE A 10 3.04 -21.00 17.42
CA ILE A 10 4.47 -21.27 17.30
C ILE A 10 5.17 -19.98 16.95
N HIS A 11 6.19 -19.61 17.74
CA HIS A 11 6.97 -18.39 17.52
C HIS A 11 7.67 -18.40 16.16
N VAL A 12 7.55 -17.30 15.42
CA VAL A 12 8.27 -17.08 14.16
C VAL A 12 8.96 -15.72 14.13
N ASN A 13 10.01 -15.60 13.31
CA ASN A 13 10.61 -14.30 13.04
C ASN A 13 9.85 -13.61 11.92
N HIS A 14 9.59 -12.32 12.07
CA HIS A 14 9.03 -11.48 11.02
C HIS A 14 9.55 -10.04 11.19
N SER A 15 8.97 -9.07 10.49
CA SER A 15 9.30 -7.63 10.63
C SER A 15 8.69 -6.96 11.87
N ILE A 16 7.97 -7.71 12.71
CA ILE A 16 7.33 -7.25 13.95
C ILE A 16 7.57 -8.27 15.08
N ALA A 17 7.51 -7.81 16.33
CA ALA A 17 7.56 -8.67 17.51
C ALA A 17 6.30 -9.56 17.66
N ASP A 18 6.45 -10.66 18.38
CA ASP A 18 5.39 -11.63 18.72
C ASP A 18 4.59 -12.18 17.53
N ALA A 19 5.25 -12.31 16.37
CA ALA A 19 4.70 -13.00 15.22
C ALA A 19 4.63 -14.51 15.50
N VAL A 20 3.54 -15.15 15.05
CA VAL A 20 3.30 -16.58 15.28
C VAL A 20 2.75 -17.27 14.02
N SER A 21 3.22 -18.51 13.80
CA SER A 21 2.49 -19.51 13.02
C SER A 21 1.41 -20.14 13.88
N ILE A 22 0.40 -20.71 13.23
CA ILE A 22 -0.73 -21.35 13.89
C ILE A 22 -0.91 -22.76 13.34
N ALA A 23 -0.91 -23.76 14.22
CA ALA A 23 -1.34 -25.12 13.90
C ALA A 23 -2.77 -25.35 14.42
N ILE A 24 -3.69 -25.61 13.49
CA ILE A 24 -5.10 -25.82 13.76
C ILE A 24 -5.40 -27.30 13.56
N THR A 25 -5.51 -28.04 14.67
CA THR A 25 -5.81 -29.48 14.66
C THR A 25 -7.32 -29.70 14.80
N SER A 26 -7.88 -30.48 13.89
CA SER A 26 -9.27 -30.96 13.90
C SER A 26 -9.30 -32.50 13.85
N PRO A 27 -10.47 -33.15 14.00
CA PRO A 27 -10.58 -34.61 13.81
C PRO A 27 -10.13 -35.11 12.43
N VAL A 28 -10.18 -34.27 11.40
CA VAL A 28 -9.78 -34.61 10.02
C VAL A 28 -8.26 -34.48 9.81
N GLY A 29 -7.59 -33.66 10.63
CA GLY A 29 -6.15 -33.43 10.54
C GLY A 29 -5.75 -32.01 10.92
N THR A 30 -4.46 -31.73 10.76
CA THR A 30 -3.83 -30.45 11.14
C THR A 30 -3.61 -29.56 9.92
N VAL A 31 -4.18 -28.36 9.95
CA VAL A 31 -3.83 -27.28 9.02
C VAL A 31 -2.76 -26.43 9.67
N PHE A 32 -1.61 -26.27 9.01
CA PHE A 32 -0.54 -25.40 9.47
C PHE A 32 -0.56 -24.10 8.65
N VAL A 33 -0.67 -22.97 9.33
CA VAL A 33 -0.63 -21.63 8.72
C VAL A 33 0.65 -20.96 9.18
N THR A 34 1.54 -20.62 8.24
CA THR A 34 2.82 -20.01 8.60
C THR A 34 2.66 -18.64 9.25
N GLY A 35 1.58 -17.92 8.92
CA GLY A 35 1.56 -16.46 9.05
C GLY A 35 2.62 -15.86 8.13
N ASP A 36 2.91 -14.58 8.33
CA ASP A 36 4.04 -13.91 7.66
C ASP A 36 5.31 -14.23 8.43
N PHE A 37 6.35 -14.71 7.73
CA PHE A 37 7.55 -15.19 8.41
C PHE A 37 8.80 -15.04 7.57
N LYS A 38 9.95 -15.05 8.26
CA LYS A 38 11.27 -15.39 7.75
C LYS A 38 11.97 -16.32 8.75
N ILE A 39 13.06 -16.96 8.35
CA ILE A 39 13.90 -17.74 9.25
C ILE A 39 15.17 -16.93 9.53
N ASP A 40 15.17 -16.20 10.64
CA ASP A 40 16.37 -15.52 11.13
C ASP A 40 17.06 -16.40 12.18
N TYR A 41 18.28 -16.85 11.89
CA TYR A 41 19.07 -17.66 12.82
C TYR A 41 19.82 -16.80 13.85
N THR A 42 19.95 -15.50 13.59
CA THR A 42 20.63 -14.55 14.48
C THR A 42 19.81 -13.28 14.72
N PRO A 43 18.53 -13.41 15.13
CA PRO A 43 17.70 -12.26 15.45
C PRO A 43 18.32 -11.45 16.59
N THR A 44 18.09 -10.14 16.62
CA THR A 44 18.76 -9.25 17.58
C THR A 44 18.10 -9.22 18.95
N THR A 45 16.77 -9.23 19.02
CA THR A 45 16.01 -8.92 20.23
C THR A 45 14.91 -9.93 20.56
N VAL A 46 14.74 -10.95 19.71
CA VAL A 46 13.76 -12.03 19.89
C VAL A 46 14.46 -13.36 19.69
N GLU A 47 13.83 -14.44 20.16
CA GLU A 47 14.31 -15.79 19.92
C GLU A 47 14.23 -16.16 18.43
N PRO A 48 15.10 -17.05 17.93
CA PRO A 48 14.94 -17.67 16.63
C PRO A 48 13.58 -18.39 16.51
N MET A 49 13.06 -18.46 15.29
CA MET A 49 11.88 -19.25 14.95
C MET A 49 11.99 -20.69 15.47
N ASP A 50 10.92 -21.22 16.05
CA ASP A 50 10.91 -22.56 16.65
C ASP A 50 10.77 -23.67 15.59
N LEU A 51 11.85 -23.87 14.82
CA LEU A 51 11.91 -24.90 13.78
C LEU A 51 11.75 -26.32 14.34
N GLY A 52 12.16 -26.54 15.59
CA GLY A 52 12.03 -27.83 16.26
C GLY A 52 10.55 -28.20 16.46
N LYS A 53 9.75 -27.24 16.92
CA LYS A 53 8.32 -27.42 17.08
C LYS A 53 7.60 -27.64 15.75
N ILE A 54 7.98 -26.90 14.71
CA ILE A 54 7.42 -27.07 13.36
C ILE A 54 7.72 -28.48 12.83
N ALA A 55 8.94 -28.97 13.03
CA ALA A 55 9.32 -30.33 12.67
C ALA A 55 8.52 -31.38 13.46
N GLU A 56 8.27 -31.15 14.76
CA GLU A 56 7.43 -32.03 15.60
C GLU A 56 6.02 -32.14 15.04
N ILE A 57 5.42 -31.01 14.63
CA ILE A 57 4.09 -30.96 14.01
C ILE A 57 4.11 -31.69 12.67
N GLY A 58 5.11 -31.44 11.82
CA GLY A 58 5.28 -32.14 10.54
C GLY A 58 5.44 -33.65 10.69
N ASN A 59 6.13 -34.12 11.75
CA ASN A 59 6.28 -35.54 12.06
C ASN A 59 4.94 -36.20 12.46
N LYS A 60 3.99 -35.44 13.02
CA LYS A 60 2.63 -35.93 13.35
C LYS A 60 1.71 -35.97 12.12
N GLY A 61 2.12 -35.35 11.02
CA GLY A 61 1.36 -35.24 9.78
C GLY A 61 0.61 -33.91 9.69
N VAL A 62 0.84 -33.18 8.59
CA VAL A 62 0.13 -31.93 8.24
C VAL A 62 -0.79 -32.22 7.06
N LEU A 63 -2.08 -31.97 7.25
CA LEU A 63 -3.10 -32.14 6.21
C LEU A 63 -2.93 -31.08 5.12
N ALA A 64 -2.81 -29.81 5.51
CA ALA A 64 -2.60 -28.72 4.58
C ALA A 64 -1.63 -27.68 5.16
N LEU A 65 -0.74 -27.16 4.32
CA LEU A 65 0.11 -26.02 4.62
C LEU A 65 -0.41 -24.78 3.87
N LEU A 66 -0.74 -23.73 4.62
CA LEU A 66 -0.94 -22.38 4.10
C LEU A 66 0.33 -21.56 4.37
N SER A 67 1.01 -21.13 3.30
CA SER A 67 2.36 -20.56 3.40
C SER A 67 2.46 -19.18 2.76
N ASP A 68 3.10 -18.23 3.45
CA ASP A 68 3.43 -16.89 2.93
C ASP A 68 4.22 -16.96 1.63
N SER A 69 3.75 -16.27 0.59
CA SER A 69 4.29 -16.32 -0.76
C SER A 69 4.97 -15.02 -1.20
N THR A 70 4.99 -14.00 -0.33
CA THR A 70 5.39 -12.62 -0.67
C THR A 70 6.72 -12.55 -1.43
N ASN A 71 7.70 -13.36 -1.00
CA ASN A 71 9.05 -13.39 -1.58
C ASN A 71 9.35 -14.71 -2.34
N ALA A 72 8.34 -15.45 -2.79
CA ALA A 72 8.54 -16.70 -3.53
C ALA A 72 9.32 -16.54 -4.86
N GLU A 73 9.35 -15.32 -5.41
CA GLU A 73 10.15 -14.97 -6.59
C GLU A 73 11.62 -14.67 -6.29
N ARG A 74 11.99 -14.51 -5.01
CA ARG A 74 13.35 -14.17 -4.60
C ARG A 74 14.16 -15.44 -4.28
N PRO A 75 15.21 -15.75 -5.05
CA PRO A 75 16.08 -16.89 -4.74
C PRO A 75 16.90 -16.63 -3.46
N GLY A 76 17.47 -17.69 -2.90
CA GLY A 76 18.32 -17.59 -1.71
C GLY A 76 17.53 -17.50 -0.41
N HIS A 77 18.13 -16.82 0.58
CA HIS A 77 17.58 -16.61 1.92
C HIS A 77 17.47 -15.11 2.24
N SER A 78 16.57 -14.77 3.15
CA SER A 78 16.41 -13.42 3.67
C SER A 78 17.61 -13.01 4.54
N LEU A 79 17.93 -11.71 4.53
CA LEU A 79 19.00 -11.17 5.34
C LEU A 79 18.59 -11.15 6.84
N SER A 80 19.53 -11.50 7.72
CA SER A 80 19.33 -11.37 9.16
C SER A 80 19.27 -9.89 9.57
N GLU A 81 18.43 -9.56 10.55
CA GLU A 81 18.42 -8.22 11.15
C GLU A 81 19.79 -7.84 11.74
N ARG A 82 20.60 -8.81 12.16
CA ARG A 82 21.95 -8.56 12.67
C ARG A 82 22.91 -8.02 11.61
N GLU A 83 22.79 -8.47 10.37
CA GLU A 83 23.64 -7.99 9.27
C GLU A 83 23.28 -6.54 8.91
N VAL A 84 21.99 -6.19 8.91
CA VAL A 84 21.54 -4.80 8.76
C VAL A 84 22.17 -3.92 9.85
N GLY A 85 22.21 -4.40 11.09
CA GLY A 85 22.88 -3.71 12.19
C GLY A 85 24.38 -3.43 11.97
N LYS A 86 25.09 -4.21 11.14
CA LYS A 86 26.49 -3.93 10.77
C LYS A 86 26.58 -2.75 9.81
N ALA A 87 25.75 -2.74 8.77
CA ALA A 87 25.67 -1.62 7.82
C ALA A 87 25.33 -0.31 8.53
N PHE A 88 24.41 -0.34 9.50
CA PHE A 88 24.10 0.83 10.34
C PHE A 88 25.31 1.35 11.12
N LYS A 89 26.15 0.47 11.68
CA LYS A 89 27.36 0.90 12.41
C LYS A 89 28.37 1.59 11.51
N GLU A 90 28.57 1.08 10.30
CA GLU A 90 29.46 1.67 9.30
C GLU A 90 28.96 3.06 8.92
N ILE A 91 27.69 3.17 8.54
CA ILE A 91 27.07 4.46 8.16
C ILE A 91 27.14 5.47 9.30
N PHE A 92 26.85 5.07 10.54
CA PHE A 92 26.88 5.96 11.70
C PHE A 92 28.29 6.46 12.04
N SER A 93 29.31 5.66 11.74
CA SER A 93 30.72 6.01 11.94
C SER A 93 31.22 6.99 10.89
N GLU A 94 30.75 6.88 9.64
CA GLU A 94 31.18 7.71 8.52
C GLU A 94 30.41 9.03 8.42
N ALA A 95 29.16 9.07 8.88
CA ALA A 95 28.30 10.23 8.76
C ALA A 95 28.82 11.44 9.55
N THR A 96 29.14 12.52 8.85
CA THR A 96 29.64 13.78 9.43
C THR A 96 28.53 14.74 9.86
N GLY A 97 27.34 14.60 9.28
CA GLY A 97 26.15 15.39 9.60
C GLY A 97 25.10 14.63 10.40
N ARG A 98 23.83 15.07 10.29
CA ARG A 98 22.69 14.35 10.86
C ARG A 98 22.44 13.07 10.08
N ILE A 99 21.88 12.08 10.76
CA ILE A 99 21.41 10.85 10.11
C ILE A 99 19.89 10.82 10.17
N ILE A 100 19.23 10.60 9.03
CA ILE A 100 17.78 10.47 8.93
C ILE A 100 17.48 9.04 8.49
N VAL A 101 16.84 8.25 9.35
CA VAL A 101 16.45 6.87 9.06
C VAL A 101 14.96 6.83 8.77
N ALA A 102 14.59 6.64 7.51
CA ALA A 102 13.22 6.42 7.10
C ALA A 102 12.88 4.93 7.12
N MET A 103 11.82 4.55 7.84
CA MET A 103 11.47 3.14 8.04
C MET A 103 9.96 2.93 8.21
N PHE A 104 9.52 1.67 8.08
CA PHE A 104 8.17 1.28 8.47
C PHE A 104 7.98 1.43 9.97
N SER A 105 6.87 2.03 10.37
CA SER A 105 6.61 2.31 11.79
C SER A 105 6.46 1.05 12.64
N SER A 106 6.01 -0.05 12.05
CA SER A 106 5.79 -1.34 12.73
C SER A 106 7.07 -2.13 12.99
N ASN A 107 8.22 -1.74 12.41
CA ASN A 107 9.46 -2.50 12.58
C ASN A 107 10.17 -2.13 13.89
N ILE A 108 9.75 -2.76 14.98
CA ILE A 108 10.26 -2.53 16.34
C ILE A 108 11.74 -2.91 16.46
N PHE A 109 12.18 -3.94 15.74
CA PHE A 109 13.57 -4.40 15.76
C PHE A 109 14.52 -3.35 15.17
N ARG A 110 14.14 -2.78 14.03
CA ARG A 110 14.89 -1.69 13.41
C ARG A 110 14.88 -0.45 14.30
N LEU A 111 13.75 -0.14 14.94
CA LEU A 111 13.64 0.99 15.87
C LEU A 111 14.65 0.84 17.02
N GLN A 112 14.68 -0.34 17.67
CA GLN A 112 15.66 -0.66 18.71
C GLN A 112 17.10 -0.57 18.20
N GLN A 113 17.40 -1.14 17.03
CA GLN A 113 18.74 -1.10 16.44
C GLN A 113 19.22 0.33 16.19
N VAL A 114 18.37 1.20 15.63
CA VAL A 114 18.71 2.59 15.37
C VAL A 114 18.97 3.33 16.67
N ILE A 115 18.13 3.14 17.70
CA ILE A 115 18.32 3.75 19.02
C ILE A 115 19.63 3.28 19.66
N SER A 116 19.88 1.97 19.72
CA SER A 116 21.13 1.44 20.30
C SER A 116 22.38 1.88 19.52
N THR A 117 22.28 2.00 18.19
CA THR A 117 23.40 2.48 17.38
C THR A 117 23.65 3.97 17.61
N ALA A 118 22.59 4.77 17.79
CA ALA A 118 22.72 6.18 18.18
C ALA A 118 23.43 6.33 19.53
N GLU A 119 23.03 5.55 20.54
CA GLU A 119 23.66 5.55 21.87
C GLU A 119 25.16 5.20 21.81
N ALA A 120 25.51 4.16 21.03
CA ALA A 120 26.89 3.74 20.86
C ALA A 120 27.78 4.82 20.22
N HIS A 121 27.20 5.76 19.47
CA HIS A 121 27.90 6.88 18.84
C HIS A 121 27.67 8.22 19.56
N GLY A 122 27.07 8.21 20.75
CA GLY A 122 26.79 9.42 21.51
C GLY A 122 25.76 10.35 20.86
N ARG A 123 24.92 9.84 19.96
CA ARG A 123 23.90 10.61 19.25
C ARG A 123 22.56 10.57 19.99
N LYS A 124 21.80 11.67 19.89
CA LYS A 124 20.42 11.83 20.32
C LYS A 124 19.45 11.48 19.21
N VAL A 125 18.29 10.95 19.59
CA VAL A 125 17.28 10.45 18.68
C VAL A 125 16.02 11.32 18.74
N LEU A 126 15.59 11.78 17.57
CA LEU A 126 14.32 12.45 17.35
C LEU A 126 13.39 11.55 16.54
N ILE A 127 12.16 11.32 17.00
CA ILE A 127 11.17 10.49 16.29
C ILE A 127 10.13 11.38 15.61
N LEU A 128 10.00 11.26 14.29
CA LEU A 128 9.09 12.04 13.46
C LEU A 128 8.03 11.17 12.77
N GLY A 129 6.77 11.42 13.13
CA GLY A 129 5.59 10.80 12.53
C GLY A 129 4.69 10.20 13.58
N ARG A 130 3.38 10.46 13.46
CA ARG A 130 2.37 9.99 14.43
C ARG A 130 2.38 8.47 14.59
N SER A 131 2.49 7.73 13.50
CA SER A 131 2.52 6.26 13.53
C SER A 131 3.74 5.74 14.29
N LEU A 132 4.93 6.29 14.03
CA LEU A 132 6.16 5.93 14.75
C LEU A 132 6.07 6.26 16.24
N LEU A 133 5.54 7.44 16.60
CA LEU A 133 5.37 7.83 18.01
C LEU A 133 4.41 6.88 18.74
N ASN A 134 3.31 6.48 18.10
CA ASN A 134 2.36 5.51 18.66
C ASN A 134 3.01 4.14 18.87
N VAL A 135 3.73 3.62 17.87
CA VAL A 135 4.42 2.34 17.97
C VAL A 135 5.53 2.39 19.01
N PHE A 136 6.31 3.46 19.06
CA PHE A 136 7.34 3.67 20.08
C PHE A 136 6.74 3.64 21.49
N ALA A 137 5.65 4.38 21.74
CA ALA A 137 4.99 4.41 23.03
C ALA A 137 4.45 3.02 23.44
N ALA A 138 3.78 2.32 22.52
CA ALA A 138 3.28 0.97 22.76
C ALA A 138 4.43 -0.01 23.06
N SER A 139 5.48 0.00 22.23
CA SER A 139 6.63 -0.89 22.36
C SER A 139 7.39 -0.68 23.67
N ASN A 140 7.55 0.59 24.08
CA ASN A 140 8.13 0.93 25.37
C ASN A 140 7.27 0.43 26.54
N SER A 141 5.95 0.55 26.46
CA SER A 141 5.04 0.06 27.52
C SER A 141 5.05 -1.46 27.67
N LEU A 142 5.32 -2.19 26.59
CA LEU A 142 5.39 -3.65 26.55
C LEU A 142 6.79 -4.20 26.83
N GLY A 143 7.80 -3.33 26.97
CA GLY A 143 9.17 -3.72 27.29
C GLY A 143 10.00 -4.23 26.10
N TYR A 144 9.57 -4.00 24.85
CA TYR A 144 10.38 -4.36 23.68
C TYR A 144 11.54 -3.39 23.40
N LEU A 145 11.52 -2.21 24.03
CA LEU A 145 12.56 -1.20 23.86
C LEU A 145 13.42 -1.06 25.12
N THR A 146 14.73 -1.06 24.94
CA THR A 146 15.73 -0.78 25.97
C THR A 146 16.61 0.38 25.50
N TYR A 147 16.55 1.51 26.22
CA TYR A 147 17.29 2.72 25.88
C TYR A 147 17.43 3.63 27.12
N ASP A 148 18.42 4.52 27.11
CA ASP A 148 18.54 5.61 28.07
C ASP A 148 17.50 6.69 27.75
N PRO A 149 16.62 7.09 28.69
CA PRO A 149 15.62 8.13 28.44
C PRO A 149 16.18 9.46 27.92
N SER A 150 17.44 9.78 28.24
CA SER A 150 18.13 10.97 27.75
C SER A 150 18.54 10.88 26.28
N THR A 151 18.48 9.70 25.66
CA THR A 151 18.74 9.48 24.23
C THR A 151 17.64 10.11 23.38
N ILE A 152 16.38 10.03 23.82
CA ILE A 152 15.24 10.54 23.06
C ILE A 152 15.03 12.03 23.36
N ILE A 153 14.99 12.86 22.32
CA ILE A 153 14.80 14.31 22.45
C ILE A 153 13.50 14.78 21.80
N ASP A 154 12.91 15.83 22.38
CA ASP A 154 11.79 16.56 21.76
C ASP A 154 12.33 17.48 20.65
N ILE A 155 11.57 17.63 19.58
CA ILE A 155 11.92 18.49 18.44
C ILE A 155 12.23 19.93 18.84
N LYS A 156 11.60 20.45 19.91
CA LYS A 156 11.86 21.80 20.44
C LYS A 156 13.28 21.98 21.00
N ASN A 157 13.98 20.87 21.26
CA ASN A 157 15.33 20.86 21.79
C ASN A 157 16.38 20.53 20.72
N ILE A 158 15.99 20.38 19.45
CA ILE A 158 16.91 19.98 18.38
C ILE A 158 18.12 20.93 18.26
N ASP A 159 17.89 22.24 18.38
CA ASP A 159 18.93 23.27 18.26
C ASP A 159 19.92 23.31 19.45
N LYS A 160 19.68 22.52 20.50
CA LYS A 160 20.60 22.42 21.65
C LYS A 160 21.75 21.44 21.42
N PHE A 161 21.68 20.66 20.35
CA PHE A 161 22.66 19.63 20.03
C PHE A 161 23.37 19.95 18.71
N PRO A 162 24.67 19.66 18.59
CA PRO A 162 25.37 19.70 17.31
C PRO A 162 24.71 18.76 16.28
N MET A 163 24.76 19.12 15.00
CA MET A 163 24.12 18.36 13.92
C MET A 163 24.63 16.91 13.85
N GLN A 164 25.94 16.70 14.03
CA GLN A 164 26.54 15.36 14.06
C GLN A 164 26.12 14.50 15.25
N GLU A 165 25.45 15.07 16.25
CA GLU A 165 24.92 14.34 17.40
C GLU A 165 23.45 13.98 17.21
N ILE A 166 22.84 14.23 16.04
CA ILE A 166 21.40 14.03 15.84
C ILE A 166 21.12 12.87 14.87
N VAL A 167 20.21 12.00 15.29
CA VAL A 167 19.56 10.96 14.48
C VAL A 167 18.07 11.23 14.45
N ILE A 168 17.46 11.22 13.26
CA ILE A 168 16.03 11.41 13.06
C ILE A 168 15.44 10.11 12.54
N ILE A 169 14.50 9.51 13.26
CA ILE A 169 13.74 8.35 12.80
C ILE A 169 12.43 8.87 12.22
N ALA A 170 12.20 8.66 10.92
CA ALA A 170 11.09 9.23 10.18
C ALA A 170 10.19 8.17 9.54
N THR A 171 8.89 8.46 9.51
CA THR A 171 7.94 7.79 8.58
C THR A 171 8.17 8.28 7.16
N GLY A 172 7.63 7.57 6.16
CA GLY A 172 7.65 8.03 4.77
C GLY A 172 8.61 7.30 3.85
N SER A 173 9.01 6.08 4.21
CA SER A 173 9.97 5.33 3.43
C SER A 173 9.41 4.83 2.09
N GLN A 174 8.08 4.97 1.87
CA GLN A 174 7.40 4.67 0.61
C GLN A 174 7.01 5.92 -0.19
N GLY A 175 7.52 7.11 0.19
CA GLY A 175 7.26 8.36 -0.52
C GLY A 175 5.86 8.95 -0.28
N GLU A 176 5.18 8.54 0.80
CA GLU A 176 3.82 9.02 1.09
C GLU A 176 3.82 10.55 1.27
N PRO A 177 2.99 11.32 0.54
CA PRO A 177 3.15 12.79 0.47
C PRO A 177 3.14 13.52 1.82
N MET A 178 2.29 13.05 2.76
CA MET A 178 2.12 13.69 4.08
C MET A 178 3.02 13.10 5.17
N SER A 179 3.94 12.20 4.81
CA SER A 179 4.87 11.56 5.74
C SER A 179 5.94 12.52 6.26
N ALA A 180 6.63 12.11 7.33
CA ALA A 180 7.72 12.92 7.88
C ALA A 180 8.84 13.14 6.85
N LEU A 181 9.34 12.07 6.21
CA LEU A 181 10.42 12.17 5.24
C LEU A 181 10.05 13.05 4.04
N SER A 182 8.87 12.85 3.43
CA SER A 182 8.46 13.67 2.28
C SER A 182 8.38 15.14 2.65
N ARG A 183 7.81 15.48 3.82
CA ARG A 183 7.74 16.87 4.27
C ARG A 183 9.11 17.46 4.58
N LEU A 184 10.08 16.66 5.04
CA LEU A 184 11.47 17.11 5.19
C LEU A 184 12.12 17.39 3.82
N ALA A 185 11.92 16.47 2.87
CA ALA A 185 12.47 16.56 1.51
C ALA A 185 11.92 17.77 0.74
N PHE A 186 10.65 18.13 0.90
CA PHE A 186 10.03 19.29 0.25
C PHE A 186 10.09 20.59 1.09
N SER A 187 10.81 20.64 2.22
CA SER A 187 10.84 21.79 3.15
C SER A 187 9.45 22.23 3.67
N GLU A 188 8.52 21.28 3.83
CA GLU A 188 7.17 21.52 4.35
C GLU A 188 7.01 21.13 5.84
N HIS A 189 8.10 20.66 6.45
CA HIS A 189 8.11 20.31 7.86
C HIS A 189 8.39 21.57 8.72
N ARG A 190 7.52 21.84 9.70
CA ARG A 190 7.47 23.15 10.41
C ARG A 190 8.68 23.49 11.27
N SER A 191 9.52 22.51 11.59
CA SER A 191 10.52 22.64 12.66
C SER A 191 11.91 22.17 12.26
N THR A 192 12.07 21.54 11.09
CA THR A 192 13.38 21.14 10.58
C THR A 192 13.26 20.82 9.09
N GLU A 193 14.37 20.89 8.37
CA GLU A 193 14.48 20.72 6.92
C GLU A 193 15.69 19.84 6.61
N ILE A 194 15.79 19.30 5.40
CA ILE A 194 17.02 18.64 4.95
C ILE A 194 18.10 19.69 4.68
N MET A 195 19.32 19.38 5.11
CA MET A 195 20.51 20.23 5.01
C MET A 195 21.60 19.52 4.22
N GLU A 196 22.50 20.31 3.61
CA GLU A 196 23.68 19.78 2.95
C GLU A 196 24.55 19.00 3.96
N GLY A 197 24.98 17.79 3.57
CA GLY A 197 25.77 16.90 4.43
C GLY A 197 24.93 15.98 5.34
N ASP A 198 23.59 16.06 5.29
CA ASP A 198 22.73 15.05 5.91
C ASP A 198 22.91 13.69 5.22
N THR A 199 22.86 12.61 6.00
CA THR A 199 22.80 11.23 5.50
C THR A 199 21.39 10.68 5.69
N VAL A 200 20.70 10.32 4.61
CA VAL A 200 19.35 9.75 4.64
C VAL A 200 19.42 8.26 4.30
N ILE A 201 18.91 7.41 5.20
CA ILE A 201 18.84 5.96 5.04
C ILE A 201 17.38 5.57 4.81
N LEU A 202 17.06 5.07 3.61
CA LEU A 202 15.77 4.45 3.31
C LEU A 202 15.81 2.97 3.71
N SER A 203 15.43 2.71 4.96
CA SER A 203 15.52 1.39 5.60
C SER A 203 14.29 0.51 5.35
N SER A 204 13.82 0.50 4.09
CA SER A 204 12.69 -0.30 3.62
C SER A 204 12.87 -0.72 2.16
N SER A 205 12.38 -1.91 1.80
CA SER A 205 12.21 -2.26 0.40
C SER A 205 11.12 -1.43 -0.26
N MET A 206 11.26 -1.15 -1.56
CA MET A 206 10.21 -0.50 -2.35
C MET A 206 9.03 -1.46 -2.53
N ILE A 207 7.83 -1.04 -2.10
CA ILE A 207 6.60 -1.78 -2.39
C ILE A 207 6.22 -1.52 -3.85
N PRO A 208 5.88 -2.55 -4.64
CA PRO A 208 5.40 -2.37 -6.01
C PRO A 208 4.25 -1.36 -6.09
N GLY A 209 4.35 -0.40 -7.01
CA GLY A 209 3.40 0.71 -7.18
C GLY A 209 3.87 2.03 -6.56
N ASN A 210 4.80 2.00 -5.59
CA ASN A 210 5.28 3.20 -4.90
C ASN A 210 6.58 3.77 -5.47
N GLN A 211 7.17 3.14 -6.50
CA GLN A 211 8.50 3.51 -6.99
C GLN A 211 8.60 4.98 -7.41
N GLU A 212 7.59 5.49 -8.13
CA GLU A 212 7.58 6.89 -8.58
C GLU A 212 7.58 7.87 -7.40
N ALA A 213 6.74 7.61 -6.39
CA ALA A 213 6.66 8.43 -5.18
C ALA A 213 7.99 8.43 -4.41
N ILE A 214 8.60 7.26 -4.25
CA ILE A 214 9.91 7.10 -3.58
C ILE A 214 10.99 7.86 -4.34
N TYR A 215 11.10 7.66 -5.66
CA TYR A 215 12.13 8.34 -6.46
C TYR A 215 11.95 9.85 -6.50
N ARG A 216 10.71 10.35 -6.46
CA ARG A 216 10.46 11.77 -6.32
C ARG A 216 11.05 12.33 -5.02
N VAL A 217 10.85 11.66 -3.89
CA VAL A 217 11.46 12.05 -2.61
C VAL A 217 12.99 11.94 -2.67
N VAL A 218 13.53 10.85 -3.20
CA VAL A 218 14.99 10.66 -3.35
C VAL A 218 15.63 11.78 -4.17
N ASN A 219 15.01 12.19 -5.27
CA ASN A 219 15.50 13.28 -6.11
C ASN A 219 15.54 14.61 -5.35
N GLU A 220 14.50 14.93 -4.57
CA GLU A 220 14.49 16.14 -3.73
C GLU A 220 15.57 16.12 -2.65
N LEU A 221 15.80 14.97 -2.01
CA LEU A 221 16.87 14.80 -1.03
C LEU A 221 18.24 15.08 -1.66
N PHE A 222 18.51 14.52 -2.85
CA PHE A 222 19.74 14.80 -3.59
C PHE A 222 19.87 16.26 -4.01
N MET A 223 18.79 16.90 -4.47
CA MET A 223 18.79 18.32 -4.84
C MET A 223 19.12 19.23 -3.65
N LYS A 224 18.83 18.79 -2.42
CA LYS A 224 19.19 19.49 -1.17
C LYS A 224 20.59 19.16 -0.65
N GLY A 225 21.36 18.34 -1.36
CA GLY A 225 22.74 17.99 -0.98
C GLY A 225 22.84 16.92 0.11
N ALA A 226 21.78 16.15 0.34
CA ALA A 226 21.85 14.98 1.21
C ALA A 226 22.49 13.79 0.50
N GLN A 227 23.21 12.95 1.25
CA GLN A 227 23.61 11.62 0.80
C GLN A 227 22.47 10.65 1.08
N VAL A 228 22.00 9.93 0.06
CA VAL A 228 20.86 9.00 0.19
C VAL A 228 21.33 7.56 0.00
N ILE A 229 21.05 6.71 0.99
CA ILE A 229 21.38 5.28 1.04
C ILE A 229 20.09 4.48 1.00
N TYR A 230 19.99 3.52 0.09
CA TYR A 230 18.83 2.63 -0.08
C TYR A 230 19.27 1.22 -0.47
N GLU A 231 18.37 0.24 -0.42
CA GLU A 231 18.64 -1.22 -0.51
C GLU A 231 19.56 -1.63 -1.66
N SER A 232 19.48 -1.01 -2.83
CA SER A 232 20.34 -1.38 -3.98
C SER A 232 21.80 -0.92 -3.84
N ILE A 233 22.12 -0.12 -2.83
CA ILE A 233 23.47 0.43 -2.59
C ILE A 233 24.15 -0.31 -1.43
N LEU A 234 23.42 -0.50 -0.33
CA LEU A 234 23.91 -1.11 0.92
C LEU A 234 22.78 -1.92 1.56
N ASP A 235 23.15 -2.97 2.30
CA ASP A 235 22.24 -3.87 3.01
C ASP A 235 21.61 -3.20 4.27
N VAL A 236 20.89 -2.10 4.06
CA VAL A 236 20.21 -1.31 5.09
C VAL A 236 18.78 -1.75 5.37
N HIS A 237 18.34 -2.82 4.70
CA HIS A 237 17.02 -3.42 4.87
C HIS A 237 17.10 -4.94 4.76
N ALA A 238 16.39 -5.61 5.65
CA ALA A 238 16.06 -7.02 5.53
C ALA A 238 14.54 -7.12 5.38
N SER A 239 14.10 -7.92 4.41
CA SER A 239 12.68 -8.23 4.27
C SER A 239 12.18 -8.98 5.50
N GLY A 240 10.90 -8.79 5.84
CA GLY A 240 10.22 -9.61 6.85
C GLY A 240 9.81 -10.99 6.35
N HIS A 241 9.83 -11.22 5.03
CA HIS A 241 9.27 -12.41 4.40
C HIS A 241 10.35 -13.35 3.86
N ALA A 242 10.13 -14.65 4.00
CA ALA A 242 11.00 -15.74 3.60
C ALA A 242 11.27 -15.78 2.09
N CYS A 243 12.54 -15.93 1.71
CA CYS A 243 12.95 -16.21 0.34
C CYS A 243 12.87 -17.73 0.06
N GLN A 244 13.10 -18.13 -1.19
CA GLN A 244 12.91 -19.52 -1.64
C GLN A 244 13.54 -20.60 -0.76
N ASP A 245 14.74 -20.39 -0.20
CA ASP A 245 15.39 -21.43 0.60
C ASP A 245 14.70 -21.66 1.95
N GLU A 246 14.18 -20.59 2.55
CA GLU A 246 13.41 -20.66 3.80
C GLU A 246 12.01 -21.25 3.55
N LEU A 247 11.38 -20.89 2.43
CA LEU A 247 10.12 -21.50 1.99
C LEU A 247 10.28 -23.02 1.79
N LYS A 248 11.35 -23.45 1.10
CA LYS A 248 11.70 -24.87 0.96
C LYS A 248 11.91 -25.55 2.30
N GLN A 249 12.54 -24.85 3.25
CA GLN A 249 12.77 -25.39 4.58
C GLN A 249 11.45 -25.65 5.31
N ILE A 250 10.49 -24.72 5.28
CA ILE A 250 9.18 -24.92 5.89
C ILE A 250 8.41 -26.08 5.23
N ILE A 251 8.42 -26.16 3.89
CA ILE A 251 7.79 -27.28 3.18
C ILE A 251 8.43 -28.62 3.62
N THR A 252 9.76 -28.66 3.77
CA THR A 252 10.51 -29.85 4.21
C THR A 252 10.19 -30.25 5.65
N LEU A 253 10.04 -29.28 6.55
CA LEU A 253 9.77 -29.53 7.96
C LEU A 253 8.31 -29.96 8.18
N THR A 254 7.37 -29.34 7.48
CA THR A 254 5.93 -29.60 7.64
C THR A 254 5.45 -30.83 6.89
N ARG A 255 6.08 -31.18 5.75
CA ARG A 255 5.75 -32.35 4.90
C ARG A 255 4.24 -32.44 4.63
N PRO A 256 3.63 -31.39 4.07
CA PRO A 256 2.18 -31.32 4.00
C PRO A 256 1.62 -32.27 2.95
N ASN A 257 0.42 -32.81 3.21
CA ASN A 257 -0.32 -33.56 2.20
C ASN A 257 -0.81 -32.65 1.08
N HIS A 258 -1.36 -31.48 1.44
CA HIS A 258 -1.81 -30.44 0.50
C HIS A 258 -1.08 -29.12 0.72
N PHE A 259 -0.84 -28.37 -0.34
CA PHE A 259 -0.17 -27.08 -0.28
C PHE A 259 -1.03 -25.97 -0.88
N ILE A 260 -1.23 -24.91 -0.11
CA ILE A 260 -2.04 -23.76 -0.48
C ILE A 260 -1.16 -22.52 -0.30
N PRO A 261 -0.53 -21.97 -1.36
CA PRO A 261 0.18 -20.71 -1.23
C PRO A 261 -0.80 -19.60 -0.83
N ALA A 262 -0.39 -18.78 0.14
CA ALA A 262 -1.16 -17.68 0.69
C ALA A 262 -0.30 -16.41 0.79
N HIS A 263 -0.93 -15.27 1.08
CA HIS A 263 -0.27 -13.97 1.25
C HIS A 263 0.62 -13.56 0.06
N GLY A 264 0.00 -13.17 -1.05
CA GLY A 264 0.70 -12.67 -2.23
C GLY A 264 -0.22 -12.41 -3.43
N GLU A 265 0.28 -11.66 -4.42
CA GLU A 265 -0.36 -11.53 -5.73
C GLU A 265 -0.30 -12.86 -6.49
N PHE A 266 -1.16 -13.03 -7.50
CA PHE A 266 -1.25 -14.29 -8.26
C PHE A 266 0.12 -14.80 -8.77
N ARG A 267 1.01 -13.92 -9.25
CA ARG A 267 2.37 -14.29 -9.67
C ARG A 267 3.20 -14.92 -8.54
N MET A 268 3.07 -14.40 -7.32
CA MET A 268 3.78 -14.88 -6.13
C MET A 268 3.23 -16.25 -5.72
N LEU A 269 1.91 -16.38 -5.66
CA LEU A 269 1.23 -17.64 -5.34
C LEU A 269 1.60 -18.74 -6.35
N TYR A 270 1.58 -18.41 -7.64
CA TYR A 270 1.96 -19.32 -8.71
C TYR A 270 3.42 -19.78 -8.59
N ARG A 271 4.34 -18.87 -8.30
CA ARG A 271 5.77 -19.20 -8.12
C ARG A 271 6.03 -20.07 -6.90
N HIS A 272 5.28 -19.84 -5.82
CA HIS A 272 5.36 -20.68 -4.64
C HIS A 272 4.77 -22.08 -4.89
N ALA A 273 3.70 -22.18 -5.68
CA ALA A 273 3.17 -23.46 -6.15
C ALA A 273 4.18 -24.23 -7.03
N GLU A 274 4.86 -23.56 -7.96
CA GLU A 274 5.94 -24.17 -8.74
C GLU A 274 7.08 -24.68 -7.84
N LEU A 275 7.43 -23.92 -6.80
CA LEU A 275 8.44 -24.31 -5.82
C LEU A 275 8.03 -25.56 -5.04
N ALA A 276 6.79 -25.62 -4.56
CA ALA A 276 6.24 -26.79 -3.87
C ALA A 276 6.20 -28.04 -4.77
N SER A 277 5.82 -27.86 -6.04
CA SER A 277 5.83 -28.92 -7.06
C SER A 277 7.23 -29.46 -7.31
N LEU A 278 8.23 -28.57 -7.46
CA LEU A 278 9.64 -28.93 -7.61
C LEU A 278 10.17 -29.75 -6.42
N MET A 279 9.65 -29.49 -5.22
CA MET A 279 9.98 -30.23 -4.00
C MET A 279 9.28 -31.58 -3.89
N GLY A 280 8.44 -31.96 -4.85
CA GLY A 280 7.82 -33.27 -4.95
C GLY A 280 6.39 -33.36 -4.43
N ILE A 281 5.74 -32.22 -4.11
CA ILE A 281 4.30 -32.22 -3.83
C ILE A 281 3.57 -32.39 -5.17
N PRO A 282 2.70 -33.41 -5.34
CA PRO A 282 1.95 -33.60 -6.56
C PRO A 282 1.08 -32.39 -6.93
N ASN A 283 1.02 -32.03 -8.22
CA ASN A 283 0.28 -30.85 -8.69
C ASN A 283 -1.22 -30.90 -8.34
N ASP A 284 -1.82 -32.07 -8.24
CA ASP A 284 -3.22 -32.29 -7.84
C ASP A 284 -3.45 -32.07 -6.33
N ARG A 285 -2.39 -31.84 -5.55
CA ARG A 285 -2.42 -31.46 -4.13
C ARG A 285 -1.96 -30.03 -3.87
N ILE A 286 -1.74 -29.25 -4.92
CA ILE A 286 -1.39 -27.84 -4.84
C ILE A 286 -2.59 -27.04 -5.34
N THR A 287 -3.06 -26.06 -4.56
CA THR A 287 -4.26 -25.30 -4.93
C THR A 287 -4.05 -23.80 -4.79
N LEU A 288 -4.19 -23.10 -5.92
CA LEU A 288 -4.23 -21.65 -5.99
C LEU A 288 -5.67 -21.20 -5.74
N LEU A 289 -5.90 -20.46 -4.66
CA LEU A 289 -7.22 -19.97 -4.27
C LEU A 289 -7.35 -18.47 -4.53
N ALA A 290 -8.57 -18.05 -4.85
CA ALA A 290 -8.99 -16.65 -4.82
C ALA A 290 -9.69 -16.32 -3.49
N ASN A 291 -9.78 -15.04 -3.17
CA ASN A 291 -10.55 -14.58 -2.02
C ASN A 291 -12.01 -15.00 -2.15
N GLY A 292 -12.52 -15.71 -1.15
CA GLY A 292 -13.89 -16.23 -1.11
C GLY A 292 -14.02 -17.69 -1.54
N ASP A 293 -12.98 -18.33 -2.09
CA ASP A 293 -13.03 -19.76 -2.40
C ASP A 293 -13.18 -20.60 -1.11
N ILE A 294 -14.01 -21.65 -1.18
CA ILE A 294 -14.27 -22.57 -0.08
C ILE A 294 -13.71 -23.94 -0.43
N ILE A 295 -12.86 -24.44 0.45
CA ILE A 295 -12.27 -25.78 0.36
C ILE A 295 -12.79 -26.64 1.51
N GLU A 296 -13.21 -27.86 1.18
CA GLU A 296 -13.60 -28.90 2.13
C GLU A 296 -12.52 -29.97 2.20
N PHE A 297 -12.18 -30.37 3.43
CA PHE A 297 -11.34 -31.54 3.69
C PHE A 297 -12.20 -32.67 4.23
N THR A 298 -12.05 -33.85 3.65
CA THR A 298 -12.78 -35.08 4.03
C THR A 298 -11.93 -35.97 4.92
N GLU A 299 -12.54 -36.92 5.65
CA GLU A 299 -11.85 -37.77 6.64
C GLU A 299 -10.73 -38.64 6.04
N ASP A 300 -10.80 -38.96 4.75
CA ASP A 300 -9.74 -39.68 4.02
C ASP A 300 -8.58 -38.75 3.58
N GLY A 301 -8.67 -37.47 3.91
CA GLY A 301 -7.69 -36.44 3.61
C GLY A 301 -7.84 -35.83 2.22
N ALA A 302 -8.91 -36.11 1.46
CA ALA A 302 -9.12 -35.45 0.16
C ALA A 302 -9.56 -33.99 0.33
N MET A 303 -9.06 -33.13 -0.56
CA MET A 303 -9.33 -31.69 -0.61
C MET A 303 -10.23 -31.40 -1.81
N ASN A 304 -11.44 -30.90 -1.55
CA ASN A 304 -12.46 -30.65 -2.57
C ASN A 304 -12.85 -29.18 -2.60
N PHE A 305 -13.08 -28.65 -3.80
CA PHE A 305 -13.70 -27.34 -3.95
C PHE A 305 -15.19 -27.44 -3.61
N ALA A 306 -15.62 -26.68 -2.60
CA ALA A 306 -16.99 -26.73 -2.06
C ALA A 306 -17.86 -25.54 -2.51
N GLY A 307 -17.26 -24.53 -3.15
CA GLY A 307 -17.97 -23.36 -3.65
C GLY A 307 -17.22 -22.07 -3.37
N TYR A 308 -17.96 -20.96 -3.34
CA TYR A 308 -17.43 -19.62 -3.10
C TYR A 308 -18.38 -18.82 -2.21
N THR A 309 -17.82 -17.86 -1.48
CA THR A 309 -18.53 -16.83 -0.71
C THR A 309 -18.07 -15.44 -1.15
N GLU A 310 -18.74 -14.40 -0.67
CA GLU A 310 -18.30 -13.03 -0.86
C GLU A 310 -16.92 -12.79 -0.21
N GLY A 311 -15.94 -12.42 -1.02
CA GLY A 311 -14.55 -12.13 -0.61
C GLY A 311 -14.04 -10.79 -1.15
N ALA A 312 -14.94 -9.88 -1.51
CA ALA A 312 -14.58 -8.58 -2.07
C ALA A 312 -14.07 -7.61 -0.99
N GLY A 313 -13.13 -6.75 -1.38
CA GLY A 313 -12.66 -5.67 -0.51
C GLY A 313 -13.72 -4.59 -0.33
N ILE A 314 -13.80 -4.04 0.88
CA ILE A 314 -14.66 -2.90 1.20
C ILE A 314 -13.80 -1.63 1.20
N LEU A 315 -14.20 -0.63 0.43
CA LEU A 315 -13.52 0.65 0.35
C LEU A 315 -13.98 1.59 1.47
N ILE A 316 -13.05 2.33 2.04
CA ILE A 316 -13.29 3.29 3.13
C ILE A 316 -12.82 4.67 2.66
N ASP A 317 -13.73 5.66 2.68
CA ASP A 317 -13.42 7.05 2.37
C ASP A 317 -13.89 7.97 3.50
N GLY A 318 -12.93 8.62 4.17
CA GLY A 318 -13.19 9.48 5.32
C GLY A 318 -13.87 8.73 6.48
N SER A 319 -15.03 9.25 6.90
CA SER A 319 -15.83 8.66 7.99
C SER A 319 -16.85 7.62 7.52
N GLY A 320 -16.97 7.41 6.20
CA GLY A 320 -17.89 6.41 5.63
C GLY A 320 -17.23 5.03 5.62
N MET A 321 -17.62 4.15 6.53
CA MET A 321 -17.37 2.71 6.36
C MET A 321 -18.40 2.14 5.38
N GLY A 322 -17.96 1.58 4.27
CA GLY A 322 -18.78 0.64 3.48
C GLY A 322 -19.29 1.12 2.12
N ASP A 323 -19.35 2.42 1.85
CA ASP A 323 -20.13 2.94 0.71
C ASP A 323 -19.33 3.83 -0.24
N VAL A 324 -18.10 3.44 -0.62
CA VAL A 324 -17.59 3.94 -1.90
C VAL A 324 -18.18 3.04 -2.99
N ASP A 325 -19.39 3.41 -3.41
CA ASP A 325 -20.08 2.77 -4.52
C ASP A 325 -19.14 2.74 -5.76
N ALA A 326 -19.06 1.60 -6.44
CA ALA A 326 -18.31 1.44 -7.68
C ALA A 326 -18.70 2.52 -8.72
N PHE A 327 -19.93 3.03 -8.68
CA PHE A 327 -20.36 4.17 -9.50
C PHE A 327 -19.61 5.45 -9.15
N VAL A 328 -19.40 5.77 -7.87
CA VAL A 328 -18.65 6.96 -7.44
C VAL A 328 -17.19 6.88 -7.88
N LEU A 329 -16.56 5.71 -7.78
CA LEU A 329 -15.19 5.52 -8.28
C LEU A 329 -15.10 5.70 -9.79
N ARG A 330 -16.07 5.12 -10.53
CA ARG A 330 -16.14 5.27 -11.98
C ARG A 330 -16.27 6.73 -12.39
N ASP A 331 -17.13 7.48 -11.72
CA ASP A 331 -17.29 8.91 -11.97
C ASP A 331 -16.00 9.67 -11.65
N ARG A 332 -15.34 9.38 -10.52
CA ARG A 332 -14.04 9.99 -10.17
C ARG A 332 -12.97 9.73 -11.22
N LEU A 333 -12.87 8.49 -11.72
CA LEU A 333 -11.92 8.12 -12.77
C LEU A 333 -12.21 8.88 -14.07
N GLN A 334 -13.47 8.91 -14.50
CA GLN A 334 -13.86 9.65 -15.71
C GLN A 334 -13.58 11.16 -15.58
N LEU A 335 -13.84 11.74 -14.41
CA LEU A 335 -13.53 13.15 -14.14
C LEU A 335 -12.03 13.43 -14.14
N ALA A 336 -11.21 12.49 -13.62
CA ALA A 336 -9.76 12.62 -13.59
C ALA A 336 -9.12 12.54 -14.98
N GLU A 337 -9.62 11.64 -15.84
CA GLU A 337 -9.06 11.41 -17.18
C GLU A 337 -9.59 12.41 -18.22
N ASP A 338 -10.90 12.68 -18.22
CA ASP A 338 -11.58 13.41 -19.29
C ASP A 338 -12.11 14.79 -18.87
N GLY A 339 -12.12 15.10 -17.57
CA GLY A 339 -12.70 16.33 -17.06
C GLY A 339 -14.22 16.39 -17.18
N ILE A 340 -14.78 17.57 -16.90
CA ILE A 340 -16.23 17.82 -16.88
C ILE A 340 -16.60 19.08 -17.67
N VAL A 341 -17.75 19.01 -18.33
CA VAL A 341 -18.43 20.15 -18.95
C VAL A 341 -19.87 20.22 -18.41
N SER A 342 -20.20 21.30 -17.72
CA SER A 342 -21.55 21.61 -17.26
C SER A 342 -22.25 22.51 -18.27
N VAL A 343 -23.50 22.18 -18.61
CA VAL A 343 -24.35 22.90 -19.57
C VAL A 343 -25.67 23.22 -18.88
N MET A 344 -25.95 24.50 -18.69
CA MET A 344 -27.22 24.98 -18.15
C MET A 344 -28.04 25.63 -19.25
N VAL A 345 -29.27 25.16 -19.41
CA VAL A 345 -30.22 25.64 -20.43
C VAL A 345 -31.48 26.12 -19.74
N LEU A 346 -31.87 27.37 -20.01
CA LEU A 346 -33.14 27.94 -19.56
C LEU A 346 -34.13 27.98 -20.73
N ILE A 347 -35.36 27.56 -20.51
CA ILE A 347 -36.43 27.51 -21.52
C ILE A 347 -37.61 28.34 -21.04
N ASP A 348 -38.07 29.28 -21.86
CA ASP A 348 -39.35 29.97 -21.69
C ASP A 348 -40.44 29.08 -22.28
N ALA A 349 -41.25 28.45 -21.41
CA ALA A 349 -42.29 27.52 -21.86
C ALA A 349 -43.44 28.22 -22.59
N GLN A 350 -43.75 29.47 -22.23
CA GLN A 350 -44.85 30.20 -22.86
C GLN A 350 -44.49 30.63 -24.28
N ALA A 351 -43.28 31.17 -24.47
CA ALA A 351 -42.79 31.58 -25.77
C ALA A 351 -42.14 30.44 -26.58
N ASN A 352 -42.04 29.23 -25.99
CA ASN A 352 -41.41 28.04 -26.57
C ASN A 352 -40.02 28.33 -27.16
N ARG A 353 -39.14 28.99 -26.40
CA ARG A 353 -37.80 29.41 -26.84
C ARG A 353 -36.76 29.26 -25.73
N LEU A 354 -35.48 29.29 -26.09
CA LEU A 354 -34.41 29.44 -25.11
C LEU A 354 -34.51 30.80 -24.41
N TYR A 355 -34.41 30.81 -23.09
CA TYR A 355 -34.37 32.01 -22.27
C TYR A 355 -32.91 32.43 -22.08
N GLY A 356 -32.37 33.10 -23.12
CA GLY A 356 -30.97 33.52 -23.16
C GLY A 356 -30.01 32.44 -23.66
N ASP A 357 -28.71 32.75 -23.60
CA ASP A 357 -27.67 31.82 -24.04
C ASP A 357 -27.41 30.72 -22.98
N PRO A 358 -27.15 29.47 -23.41
CA PRO A 358 -26.75 28.41 -22.50
C PRO A 358 -25.47 28.78 -21.75
N VAL A 359 -25.43 28.48 -20.45
CA VAL A 359 -24.23 28.71 -19.63
C VAL A 359 -23.37 27.45 -19.64
N ILE A 360 -22.14 27.57 -20.13
CA ILE A 360 -21.19 26.46 -20.27
C ILE A 360 -20.02 26.67 -19.31
N GLN A 361 -19.69 25.65 -18.53
CA GLN A 361 -18.51 25.66 -17.66
C GLN A 361 -17.73 24.37 -17.83
N ALA A 362 -16.42 24.46 -18.05
CA ALA A 362 -15.54 23.28 -18.14
C ALA A 362 -14.45 23.31 -17.07
N ARG A 363 -14.11 22.13 -16.53
CA ARG A 363 -13.02 21.93 -15.57
C ARG A 363 -12.26 20.64 -15.92
N GLY A 364 -10.93 20.68 -15.91
CA GLY A 364 -10.08 19.50 -16.18
C GLY A 364 -10.12 18.96 -17.62
N PHE A 365 -10.90 19.57 -18.52
CA PHE A 365 -11.13 19.08 -19.87
C PHE A 365 -10.19 19.70 -20.93
N ILE A 366 -9.96 21.01 -20.89
CA ILE A 366 -9.11 21.73 -21.86
C ILE A 366 -8.36 22.87 -21.20
N PHE A 367 -7.35 23.41 -21.89
CA PHE A 367 -6.62 24.59 -21.44
C PHE A 367 -7.51 25.85 -21.48
N GLU A 368 -7.22 26.81 -20.60
CA GLU A 368 -8.00 28.05 -20.49
C GLU A 368 -7.99 28.86 -21.80
N SER A 369 -6.91 28.76 -22.60
CA SER A 369 -6.81 29.39 -23.92
C SER A 369 -7.87 28.93 -24.93
N GLU A 370 -8.43 27.74 -24.74
CA GLU A 370 -9.42 27.15 -25.65
C GLU A 370 -10.86 27.24 -25.10
N MET A 371 -11.01 27.81 -23.89
CA MET A 371 -12.30 27.84 -23.17
C MET A 371 -13.39 28.55 -23.96
N ASN A 372 -13.10 29.73 -24.50
CA ASN A 372 -14.08 30.52 -25.27
C ASN A 372 -14.60 29.73 -26.48
N HIS A 373 -13.72 28.99 -27.15
CA HIS A 373 -14.10 28.20 -28.31
C HIS A 373 -15.01 27.01 -27.94
N ILE A 374 -14.73 26.34 -26.82
CA ILE A 374 -15.60 25.28 -26.29
C ILE A 374 -16.97 25.85 -25.88
N ILE A 375 -17.01 27.01 -25.24
CA ILE A 375 -18.25 27.70 -24.91
C ILE A 375 -19.05 27.95 -26.19
N ASP A 376 -18.45 28.54 -27.21
CA ASP A 376 -19.11 28.86 -28.48
C ASP A 376 -19.64 27.61 -29.18
N ILE A 377 -18.82 26.56 -29.29
CA ILE A 377 -19.23 25.29 -29.92
C ILE A 377 -20.42 24.67 -29.18
N CYS A 378 -20.38 24.66 -27.83
CA CYS A 378 -21.46 24.08 -27.04
C CYS A 378 -22.73 24.92 -27.12
N GLN A 379 -22.64 26.24 -27.03
CA GLN A 379 -23.77 27.15 -27.15
C GLN A 379 -24.44 27.01 -28.52
N ASN A 380 -23.65 27.01 -29.60
CA ASN A 380 -24.17 26.83 -30.95
C ASN A 380 -24.85 25.46 -31.10
N ARG A 381 -24.26 24.40 -30.56
CA ARG A 381 -24.88 23.07 -30.60
C ARG A 381 -26.21 23.03 -29.84
N VAL A 382 -26.33 23.67 -28.68
CA VAL A 382 -27.62 23.73 -27.95
C VAL A 382 -28.66 24.53 -28.73
N LYS A 383 -28.27 25.64 -29.36
CA LYS A 383 -29.14 26.44 -30.24
C LYS A 383 -29.64 25.61 -31.43
N GLU A 384 -28.75 24.88 -32.10
CA GLU A 384 -29.12 23.95 -33.18
C GLU A 384 -30.15 22.90 -32.71
N ILE A 385 -29.97 22.35 -31.50
CA ILE A 385 -30.94 21.39 -30.93
C ILE A 385 -32.31 22.05 -30.72
N ALA A 386 -32.34 23.29 -30.22
CA ALA A 386 -33.58 24.02 -30.02
C ALA A 386 -34.29 24.30 -31.36
N ASP A 387 -33.55 24.78 -32.36
CA ASP A 387 -34.08 25.09 -33.70
C ASP A 387 -34.62 23.82 -34.40
N GLU A 388 -33.92 22.69 -34.28
CA GLU A 388 -34.36 21.38 -34.79
C GLU A 388 -35.69 20.91 -34.17
N LEU A 389 -35.91 21.21 -32.89
CA LEU A 389 -37.14 20.82 -32.18
C LEU A 389 -38.29 21.78 -32.51
N GLN A 390 -38.02 23.08 -32.55
CA GLN A 390 -38.99 24.12 -32.91
C GLN A 390 -39.48 23.96 -34.35
N SER A 391 -38.59 23.70 -35.31
CA SER A 391 -38.96 23.46 -36.72
C SER A 391 -39.88 22.23 -36.91
N LYS A 392 -39.89 21.31 -35.94
CA LYS A 392 -40.79 20.15 -35.89
C LYS A 392 -42.05 20.41 -35.05
N ASN A 393 -42.32 21.66 -34.66
CA ASN A 393 -43.40 22.07 -33.76
C ASN A 393 -43.42 21.29 -32.43
N LYS A 394 -42.25 20.90 -31.91
CA LYS A 394 -42.14 20.25 -30.60
C LYS A 394 -41.95 21.29 -29.50
N PRO A 395 -42.71 21.22 -28.38
CA PRO A 395 -42.46 22.06 -27.21
C PRO A 395 -41.08 21.76 -26.61
N LEU A 396 -40.24 22.79 -26.46
CA LEU A 396 -38.85 22.65 -25.98
C LEU A 396 -38.80 22.13 -24.54
N ASP A 397 -39.69 22.62 -23.68
CA ASP A 397 -39.83 22.22 -22.26
C ASP A 397 -40.08 20.72 -22.10
N ARG A 398 -40.69 20.07 -23.11
CA ARG A 398 -40.97 18.63 -23.11
C ARG A 398 -40.00 17.81 -23.94
N ALA A 399 -39.48 18.38 -25.02
CA ALA A 399 -38.72 17.64 -26.03
C ALA A 399 -37.19 17.76 -25.88
N MET A 400 -36.70 18.81 -25.20
CA MET A 400 -35.27 18.99 -24.95
C MET A 400 -34.88 18.31 -23.64
N THR A 401 -34.47 17.05 -23.72
CA THR A 401 -34.04 16.30 -22.53
C THR A 401 -32.56 16.53 -22.21
N SER A 402 -32.20 16.50 -20.92
CA SER A 402 -30.79 16.57 -20.50
C SER A 402 -29.92 15.50 -21.17
N LYS A 403 -30.48 14.30 -21.40
CA LYS A 403 -29.77 13.19 -22.05
C LYS A 403 -29.45 13.49 -23.52
N ASP A 404 -30.42 13.97 -24.29
CA ASP A 404 -30.20 14.27 -25.72
C ASP A 404 -29.21 15.41 -25.92
N VAL A 405 -29.28 16.44 -25.07
CA VAL A 405 -28.32 17.54 -25.08
C VAL A 405 -26.93 17.02 -24.70
N SER A 406 -26.83 16.21 -23.64
CA SER A 406 -25.57 15.60 -23.19
C SER A 406 -24.90 14.80 -24.31
N ASP A 407 -25.63 13.88 -24.94
CA ASP A 407 -25.10 13.00 -25.99
C ASP A 407 -24.62 13.79 -27.22
N LYS A 408 -25.37 14.82 -27.65
CA LYS A 408 -25.01 15.67 -28.79
C LYS A 408 -23.82 16.59 -28.47
N ILE A 409 -23.74 17.14 -27.27
CA ILE A 409 -22.60 17.94 -26.82
C ILE A 409 -21.36 17.06 -26.72
N GLN A 410 -21.45 15.89 -26.10
CA GLN A 410 -20.33 14.95 -25.99
C GLN A 410 -19.78 14.53 -27.36
N ARG A 411 -20.64 14.25 -28.34
CA ARG A 411 -20.21 13.97 -29.74
C ARG A 411 -19.50 15.15 -30.38
N THR A 412 -20.00 16.36 -30.17
CA THR A 412 -19.38 17.60 -30.69
C THR A 412 -18.00 17.81 -30.08
N LEU A 413 -17.89 17.68 -28.75
CA LEU A 413 -16.64 17.80 -28.02
C LEU A 413 -15.63 16.71 -28.42
N TYR A 414 -16.08 15.47 -28.64
CA TYR A 414 -15.22 14.40 -29.15
C TYR A 414 -14.77 14.66 -30.60
N GLY A 415 -15.64 15.21 -31.44
CA GLY A 415 -15.29 15.60 -32.81
C GLY A 415 -14.14 16.59 -32.86
N TYR A 416 -14.17 17.57 -31.96
CA TYR A 416 -13.17 18.63 -31.83
C TYR A 416 -11.89 18.17 -31.12
N SER A 417 -12.01 17.61 -29.91
CA SER A 417 -10.89 17.36 -29.00
C SER A 417 -10.38 15.91 -29.00
N LYS A 418 -11.13 14.97 -29.58
CA LYS A 418 -10.93 13.51 -29.44
C LYS A 418 -10.98 12.99 -28.00
N ARG A 419 -11.45 13.79 -27.05
CA ARG A 419 -11.69 13.45 -25.65
C ARG A 419 -13.19 13.40 -25.33
N ARG A 420 -13.57 12.68 -24.27
CA ARG A 420 -14.99 12.45 -23.92
C ARG A 420 -15.28 12.93 -22.49
N PRO A 421 -15.37 14.25 -22.27
CA PRO A 421 -15.66 14.77 -20.94
C PRO A 421 -16.99 14.24 -20.43
N PHE A 422 -17.11 14.17 -19.11
CA PHE A 422 -18.40 14.00 -18.48
C PHE A 422 -19.24 15.26 -18.74
N VAL A 423 -20.39 15.12 -19.41
CA VAL A 423 -21.27 16.26 -19.73
C VAL A 423 -22.47 16.24 -18.79
N MET A 424 -22.54 17.25 -17.92
CA MET A 424 -23.65 17.41 -16.98
C MET A 424 -24.61 18.47 -17.52
N VAL A 425 -25.85 18.09 -17.83
CA VAL A 425 -26.85 19.01 -18.40
C VAL A 425 -28.01 19.26 -17.45
N SER A 426 -28.25 20.53 -17.14
CA SER A 426 -29.44 20.99 -16.42
C SER A 426 -30.33 21.80 -17.36
N VAL A 427 -31.53 21.28 -17.63
CA VAL A 427 -32.57 21.99 -18.38
C VAL A 427 -33.62 22.49 -17.38
N MET A 428 -33.84 23.80 -17.33
CA MET A 428 -34.83 24.42 -16.45
C MET A 428 -35.83 25.22 -17.27
N THR A 429 -37.06 25.26 -16.79
CA THR A 429 -38.14 26.01 -17.42
C THR A 429 -38.51 27.21 -16.56
N VAL A 430 -38.69 28.36 -17.19
CA VAL A 430 -39.14 29.62 -16.59
C VAL A 430 -40.49 30.05 -17.13
#